data_AF-A0A2V7X4F7-F1
#
_entry.id   AF-A0A2V7X4F7-F1
#
_cell.length_a   1.000
_cell.length_b   1.000
_cell.length_c   1.000
_cell.angle_alpha   90.00
_cell.angle_beta   90.00
_cell.angle_gamma   90.00
#
_symmetry.space_group_name_H-M   'P 1'
#
loop_
_entity.id
_entity.type
_entity.pdbx_description
1 polymer ?
#
loop_
_entity_poly.entity_id
_entity_poly.type
_entity_poly.pdbx_seq_one_letter_code
_entity_poly.pdbx_strand_id
1 'polypeptide(L)'
;MVPTLRQRQGFFDDYQGGQNLNQPTTVNIPSGFPGAGSPAPGNNLSPYIDPMGRKLMGLYPAPNYVDPKNRYNYVFNALQPQNTTQLTLRLDYNFSDSTRAYVRMAQDKGQVDQRRGLWWNSSDYDLPTSINNTQLGRSASLNVTSVLSPTITNEVLFTFSKLKLDNIHADESAISLAGLGLGGYHGFFGEQSPFVPMEIYSWGQGLGNLWDPSDQHNIFAYNSSLMFSDTFTKVLNTHAIKIGTSLERANKFQNFQNDATTAITLGSGWIPGSTGNDFGDLLVGRPAQVNSGTALNPGNFRAWNLDGFVQDSWKIKKNFTLEYGVRFSKWTNNEETSGLGAVFLPDTYVRNGATFLDAQKTQVNGVAYASKGQVPKSLVASRSIFWMPRVNFAWDIQGNGSTVFRGGAGLFYNRPMGNAEYDVIRIPPNGYNTSINAYDGAGLGPNGFTYATVPLVNPLNQIGKVGVDSVNPDSINYPRTVTTSLSVAKRIPFQQVFEVGYVGTFGRHLLNRRQFNIIP
;
A
#
# COMPACT_ATOMS: atom_id res chain seq x y z
N MET A 1 8.86 5.94 -23.81
CA MET A 1 9.27 6.96 -24.79
C MET A 1 9.50 8.26 -24.06
N VAL A 2 10.60 8.98 -24.27
CA VAL A 2 10.81 10.30 -23.64
C VAL A 2 10.81 11.42 -24.70
N PRO A 3 10.55 12.68 -24.32
CA PRO A 3 10.64 13.80 -25.25
C PRO A 3 12.07 13.99 -25.75
N THR A 4 12.23 14.19 -27.06
CA THR A 4 13.55 14.50 -27.63
C THR A 4 14.03 15.90 -27.21
N LEU A 5 15.31 16.17 -27.43
CA LEU A 5 15.88 17.50 -27.17
C LEU A 5 15.22 18.59 -28.04
N ARG A 6 14.80 18.25 -29.26
CA ARG A 6 14.10 19.18 -30.16
C ARG A 6 12.66 19.42 -29.71
N GLN A 7 11.96 18.37 -29.30
CA GLN A 7 10.59 18.49 -28.77
C GLN A 7 10.54 19.34 -27.50
N ARG A 8 11.54 19.25 -26.62
CA ARG A 8 11.68 20.13 -25.44
C ARG A 8 11.78 21.62 -25.79
N GLN A 9 12.27 21.94 -26.98
CA GLN A 9 12.37 23.30 -27.52
C GLN A 9 11.14 23.71 -28.34
N GLY A 10 10.17 22.80 -28.52
CA GLY A 10 8.95 23.03 -29.29
C GLY A 10 9.02 22.57 -30.76
N PHE A 11 10.10 21.92 -31.20
CA PHE A 11 10.21 21.43 -32.57
C PHE A 11 9.85 19.93 -32.67
N PHE A 12 8.82 19.61 -33.43
CA PHE A 12 8.29 18.24 -33.61
C PHE A 12 8.51 17.75 -35.06
N ASP A 13 9.72 17.94 -35.56
CA ASP A 13 10.14 17.65 -36.94
C ASP A 13 11.11 16.46 -37.06
N ASP A 14 11.38 15.78 -35.94
CA ASP A 14 12.42 14.78 -35.76
C ASP A 14 11.97 13.33 -35.96
N TYR A 15 10.67 13.09 -36.18
CA TYR A 15 10.11 11.76 -36.45
C TYR A 15 9.72 11.52 -37.91
N GLN A 16 10.43 12.12 -38.86
CA GLN A 16 10.15 11.96 -40.28
C GLN A 16 10.20 10.48 -40.69
N GLY A 17 9.06 9.91 -41.10
CA GLY A 17 8.91 8.50 -41.51
C GLY A 17 8.03 7.63 -40.60
N GLY A 18 7.65 8.13 -39.42
CA GLY A 18 6.75 7.43 -38.52
C GLY A 18 7.43 6.33 -37.69
N GLN A 19 7.16 6.40 -36.39
CA GLN A 19 7.11 5.34 -35.38
C GLN A 19 8.00 5.60 -34.19
N ASN A 20 7.57 6.52 -33.33
CA ASN A 20 7.68 6.37 -31.89
C ASN A 20 6.26 6.24 -31.34
N LEU A 21 5.79 4.99 -31.19
CA LEU A 21 4.49 4.65 -30.61
C LEU A 21 3.29 5.47 -31.14
N ASN A 22 3.09 5.51 -32.45
CA ASN A 22 1.96 6.20 -33.10
C ASN A 22 1.88 7.74 -32.89
N GLN A 23 2.96 8.40 -32.47
CA GLN A 23 3.00 9.87 -32.50
C GLN A 23 2.80 10.39 -33.94
N PRO A 24 2.00 11.45 -34.15
CA PRO A 24 1.76 11.97 -35.49
C PRO A 24 3.00 12.65 -36.05
N THR A 25 3.13 12.63 -37.37
CA THR A 25 4.18 13.35 -38.11
C THR A 25 3.91 14.85 -38.22
N THR A 26 2.73 15.30 -37.80
CA THR A 26 2.30 16.69 -37.84
C THR A 26 1.67 17.05 -36.50
N VAL A 27 2.06 18.21 -35.98
CA VAL A 27 1.43 18.81 -34.80
C VAL A 27 0.58 20.00 -35.22
N ASN A 28 -0.56 20.18 -34.56
CA ASN A 28 -1.50 21.26 -34.86
C ASN A 28 -1.30 22.44 -33.90
N ILE A 29 -1.70 23.63 -34.37
CA ILE A 29 -1.78 24.83 -33.52
C ILE A 29 -2.83 24.57 -32.42
N PRO A 30 -2.47 24.69 -31.13
CA PRO A 30 -3.40 24.44 -30.04
C PRO A 30 -4.53 25.47 -29.99
N SER A 31 -5.64 25.13 -29.35
CA SER A 31 -6.75 26.07 -29.15
C SER A 31 -6.32 27.30 -28.36
N GLY A 32 -6.92 28.46 -28.67
CA GLY A 32 -6.56 29.74 -28.06
C GLY A 32 -5.56 30.57 -28.84
N PHE A 33 -5.06 30.05 -29.97
CA PHE A 33 -4.12 30.75 -30.85
C PHE A 33 -4.69 30.92 -32.27
N PRO A 34 -4.27 31.97 -33.00
CA PRO A 34 -4.67 32.15 -34.40
C PRO A 34 -4.33 30.93 -35.26
N GLY A 35 -5.32 30.42 -36.00
CA GLY A 35 -5.15 29.22 -36.83
C GLY A 35 -5.27 27.89 -36.07
N ALA A 36 -5.79 27.89 -34.83
CA ALA A 36 -6.02 26.67 -34.04
C ALA A 36 -6.65 25.53 -34.85
N GLY A 37 -6.13 24.32 -34.66
CA GLY A 37 -6.56 23.10 -35.37
C GLY A 37 -5.94 22.90 -36.75
N SER A 38 -5.30 23.91 -37.34
CA SER A 38 -4.47 23.73 -38.54
C SER A 38 -3.06 23.25 -38.19
N PRO A 39 -2.33 22.61 -39.14
CA PRO A 39 -0.94 22.22 -38.94
C PRO A 39 -0.07 23.40 -38.52
N ALA A 40 0.72 23.24 -37.45
CA ALA A 40 1.69 24.24 -37.03
C ALA A 40 2.80 24.35 -38.11
N PRO A 41 3.11 25.57 -38.60
CA PRO A 41 4.15 25.76 -39.62
C PRO A 41 5.48 25.12 -39.19
N GLY A 42 5.98 24.18 -40.00
CA GLY A 42 7.23 23.47 -39.73
C GLY A 42 7.21 22.59 -38.47
N ASN A 43 6.03 22.16 -38.00
CA ASN A 43 5.86 21.45 -36.73
C ASN A 43 6.47 22.19 -35.53
N ASN A 44 6.42 23.53 -35.55
CA ASN A 44 6.98 24.38 -34.54
C ASN A 44 5.90 24.85 -33.54
N LEU A 45 5.93 24.29 -32.33
CA LEU A 45 5.10 24.69 -31.20
C LEU A 45 5.78 25.71 -30.27
N SER A 46 7.00 26.16 -30.56
CA SER A 46 7.71 27.14 -29.71
C SER A 46 6.95 28.43 -29.42
N PRO A 47 6.09 28.98 -30.32
CA PRO A 47 5.27 30.15 -30.01
C PRO A 47 4.14 29.90 -29.00
N TYR A 48 3.80 28.63 -28.74
CA TYR A 48 2.65 28.22 -27.92
C TYR A 48 3.04 27.59 -26.59
N ILE A 49 4.34 27.57 -26.25
CA ILE A 49 4.85 26.90 -25.05
C ILE A 49 4.29 27.56 -23.79
N ASP A 50 3.73 26.74 -22.91
CA ASP A 50 3.32 27.15 -21.58
C ASP A 50 4.51 27.07 -20.59
N PRO A 51 4.70 28.03 -19.67
CA PRO A 51 5.79 27.99 -18.69
C PRO A 51 5.80 26.73 -17.81
N MET A 52 4.62 26.27 -17.37
CA MET A 52 4.46 25.03 -16.62
C MET A 52 4.79 23.83 -17.51
N GLY A 53 4.24 23.81 -18.74
CA GLY A 53 4.51 22.75 -19.71
C GLY A 53 6.00 22.57 -20.01
N ARG A 54 6.76 23.66 -20.13
CA ARG A 54 8.23 23.63 -20.30
C ARG A 54 8.94 22.97 -19.13
N LYS A 55 8.50 23.24 -17.89
CA LYS A 55 9.10 22.68 -16.67
C LYS A 55 8.74 21.19 -16.52
N LEU A 56 7.47 20.83 -16.73
CA LEU A 56 7.02 19.44 -16.71
C LEU A 56 7.70 18.59 -17.78
N MET A 57 7.90 19.12 -18.99
CA MET A 57 8.67 18.47 -20.04
C MET A 57 10.14 18.22 -19.62
N GLY A 58 10.68 19.10 -18.80
CA GLY A 58 12.03 19.00 -18.22
C GLY A 58 12.20 17.86 -17.23
N LEU A 59 11.13 17.34 -16.63
CA LEU A 59 11.18 16.26 -15.64
C LEU A 59 11.54 14.91 -16.26
N TYR A 60 11.29 14.73 -17.55
CA TYR A 60 11.63 13.51 -18.25
C TYR A 60 13.16 13.41 -18.43
N PRO A 61 13.75 12.20 -18.34
CA PRO A 61 15.15 12.01 -18.67
C PRO A 61 15.40 12.21 -20.17
N ALA A 62 16.64 12.54 -20.53
CA ALA A 62 17.03 12.68 -21.93
C ALA A 62 16.99 11.31 -22.65
N PRO A 63 16.71 11.26 -23.97
CA PRO A 63 16.86 10.04 -24.75
C PRO A 63 18.26 9.45 -24.60
N ASN A 64 18.35 8.14 -24.36
CA ASN A 64 19.62 7.43 -24.17
C ASN A 64 19.69 6.09 -24.94
N TYR A 65 18.69 5.80 -25.77
CA TYR A 65 18.60 4.57 -26.53
C TYR A 65 18.24 4.87 -27.98
N VAL A 66 18.83 4.13 -28.91
CA VAL A 66 18.51 4.18 -30.33
C VAL A 66 17.92 2.82 -30.69
N ASP A 67 16.59 2.73 -30.81
CA ASP A 67 15.92 1.51 -31.27
C ASP A 67 16.18 1.32 -32.77
N PRO A 68 16.70 0.16 -33.23
CA PRO A 68 16.80 -0.16 -34.66
C PRO A 68 15.48 -0.07 -35.42
N LYS A 69 14.34 -0.23 -34.74
CA LYS A 69 13.00 -0.07 -35.32
C LYS A 69 12.39 1.32 -35.08
N ASN A 70 13.17 2.25 -34.51
CA ASN A 70 12.80 3.61 -34.13
C ASN A 70 11.68 3.73 -33.08
N ARG A 71 11.18 2.65 -32.46
CA ARG A 71 9.96 2.68 -31.63
C ARG A 71 10.15 3.20 -30.21
N TYR A 72 11.38 3.15 -29.71
CA TYR A 72 11.75 3.58 -28.37
C TYR A 72 13.05 4.39 -28.40
N ASN A 73 13.14 5.41 -27.56
CA ASN A 73 14.33 6.27 -27.45
C ASN A 73 14.91 6.34 -26.03
N TYR A 74 14.42 5.52 -25.11
CA TYR A 74 14.86 5.49 -23.71
C TYR A 74 14.87 4.06 -23.16
N VAL A 75 15.91 3.75 -22.39
CA VAL A 75 16.03 2.54 -21.58
C VAL A 75 16.56 2.90 -20.20
N PHE A 76 16.01 2.26 -19.16
CA PHE A 76 16.50 2.41 -17.80
C PHE A 76 17.09 1.10 -17.32
N ASN A 77 18.35 1.13 -16.89
CA ASN A 77 19.00 0.04 -16.18
C ASN A 77 19.97 0.65 -15.17
N ALA A 78 19.53 0.73 -13.91
CA ALA A 78 20.36 1.23 -12.82
C ALA A 78 20.29 0.26 -11.64
N LEU A 79 21.38 0.20 -10.89
CA LEU A 79 21.39 -0.46 -9.60
C LEU A 79 20.51 0.33 -8.63
N GLN A 80 19.84 -0.38 -7.74
CA GLN A 80 19.05 0.17 -6.65
C GLN A 80 19.75 -0.19 -5.33
N PRO A 81 20.71 0.62 -4.85
CA PRO A 81 21.47 0.29 -3.65
C PRO A 81 20.55 0.18 -2.44
N GLN A 82 20.75 -0.88 -1.65
CA GLN A 82 20.11 -1.08 -0.37
C GLN A 82 21.18 -1.25 0.70
N ASN A 83 21.39 -0.20 1.50
CA ASN A 83 22.38 -0.20 2.55
C ASN A 83 21.70 -0.47 3.88
N THR A 84 22.13 -1.51 4.59
CA THR A 84 21.52 -1.94 5.85
C THR A 84 22.59 -2.14 6.90
N THR A 85 22.35 -1.66 8.12
CA THR A 85 23.19 -1.88 9.30
C THR A 85 22.34 -2.46 10.40
N GLN A 86 22.70 -3.67 10.83
CA GLN A 86 22.03 -4.39 11.90
C GLN A 86 22.95 -4.50 13.12
N LEU A 87 22.43 -4.12 14.28
CA LEU A 87 23.06 -4.32 15.56
C LEU A 87 22.15 -5.19 16.42
N THR A 88 22.68 -6.30 16.93
CA THR A 88 21.99 -7.12 17.93
C THR A 88 22.88 -7.27 19.16
N LEU A 89 22.31 -6.97 20.32
CA LEU A 89 22.93 -7.22 21.62
C LEU A 89 22.08 -8.24 22.36
N ARG A 90 22.73 -9.18 23.02
CA ARG A 90 22.10 -10.11 23.96
C ARG A 90 22.95 -10.19 25.22
N LEU A 91 22.28 -10.08 26.36
CA LEU A 91 22.88 -10.23 27.68
C LEU A 91 22.11 -11.33 28.40
N ASP A 92 22.80 -12.40 28.75
CA ASP A 92 22.27 -13.54 29.49
C ASP A 92 22.76 -13.48 30.94
N TYR A 93 21.87 -13.77 31.89
CA TYR A 93 22.20 -13.83 33.31
C TYR A 93 21.50 -15.01 33.99
N ASN A 94 22.28 -15.82 34.70
CA ASN A 94 21.76 -16.91 35.51
C ASN A 94 21.62 -16.40 36.95
N PHE A 95 20.39 -16.18 37.41
CA PHE A 95 20.12 -15.80 38.79
C PHE A 95 20.35 -16.96 39.76
N SER A 96 20.15 -18.19 39.28
CA SER A 96 20.44 -19.45 39.97
C SER A 96 20.60 -20.57 38.94
N ASP A 97 20.89 -21.80 39.40
CA ASP A 97 20.90 -23.00 38.54
C ASP A 97 19.54 -23.29 37.91
N SER A 98 18.45 -22.79 38.50
CA SER A 98 17.08 -23.03 38.07
C SER A 98 16.43 -21.84 37.36
N THR A 99 16.99 -20.63 37.45
CA THR A 99 16.40 -19.43 36.86
C THR A 99 17.43 -18.66 36.04
N ARG A 100 17.11 -18.49 34.76
CA ARG A 100 17.90 -17.73 33.80
C ARG A 100 17.06 -16.67 33.14
N ALA A 101 17.66 -15.54 32.82
CA ALA A 101 17.04 -14.51 32.04
C ALA A 101 17.97 -14.04 30.92
N TYR A 102 17.37 -13.50 29.87
CA TYR A 102 18.12 -12.72 28.90
C TYR A 102 17.38 -11.46 28.50
N VAL A 103 18.15 -10.43 28.18
CA VAL A 103 17.67 -9.25 27.46
C VAL A 103 18.32 -9.26 26.08
N ARG A 104 17.49 -9.17 25.03
CA ARG A 104 17.94 -8.99 23.65
C ARG A 104 17.44 -7.66 23.14
N MET A 105 18.33 -6.86 22.58
CA MET A 105 18.01 -5.63 21.87
C MET A 105 18.48 -5.77 20.44
N ALA A 106 17.70 -5.30 19.48
CA ALA A 106 18.12 -5.23 18.10
C ALA A 106 17.70 -3.90 17.48
N GLN A 107 18.59 -3.33 16.68
CA GLN A 107 18.32 -2.20 15.81
C GLN A 107 18.69 -2.58 14.38
N ASP A 108 17.80 -2.26 13.47
CA ASP A 108 18.03 -2.36 12.04
C ASP A 108 17.84 -0.96 11.43
N LYS A 109 18.88 -0.46 10.76
CA LYS A 109 18.82 0.79 10.00
C LYS A 109 19.07 0.47 8.54
N GLY A 110 18.04 0.64 7.71
CA GLY A 110 18.10 0.45 6.27
C GLY A 110 17.87 1.76 5.53
N GLN A 111 18.44 1.88 4.34
CA GLN A 111 18.05 2.87 3.35
C GLN A 111 18.00 2.21 1.98
N VAL A 112 16.91 2.42 1.27
CA VAL A 112 16.72 2.04 -0.12
C VAL A 112 16.53 3.32 -0.93
N ASP A 113 17.31 3.46 -1.99
CA ASP A 113 17.20 4.58 -2.92
C ASP A 113 16.31 4.21 -4.10
N GLN A 114 15.13 4.83 -4.25
CA GLN A 114 14.16 4.49 -5.29
C GLN A 114 14.11 5.56 -6.38
N ARG A 115 14.68 5.24 -7.55
CA ARG A 115 14.79 6.15 -8.69
C ARG A 115 13.56 6.21 -9.61
N ARG A 116 12.68 5.23 -9.51
CA ARG A 116 11.48 5.10 -10.35
C ARG A 116 10.18 5.19 -9.53
N GLY A 117 10.19 5.93 -8.42
CA GLY A 117 9.03 6.08 -7.54
C GLY A 117 8.86 4.95 -6.53
N LEU A 118 7.83 5.06 -5.69
CA LEU A 118 7.59 4.16 -4.56
C LEU A 118 7.07 2.77 -4.97
N TRP A 119 7.14 1.84 -4.01
CA TRP A 119 6.57 0.48 -4.06
C TRP A 119 7.13 -0.42 -5.18
N TRP A 120 6.48 -0.49 -6.35
CA TRP A 120 6.86 -1.37 -7.46
C TRP A 120 7.70 -0.67 -8.52
N ASN A 121 8.32 0.48 -8.18
CA ASN A 121 8.92 1.41 -9.13
C ASN A 121 7.84 1.92 -10.11
N SER A 122 6.91 2.70 -9.55
CA SER A 122 5.68 3.19 -10.18
C SER A 122 5.87 3.95 -11.50
N SER A 123 6.98 4.65 -11.69
CA SER A 123 7.30 5.44 -12.89
C SER A 123 7.94 4.58 -13.97
N ASP A 124 7.60 4.80 -15.24
CA ASP A 124 8.30 4.22 -16.40
C ASP A 124 9.68 4.85 -16.65
N TYR A 125 9.96 5.99 -16.03
CA TYR A 125 11.17 6.79 -16.22
C TYR A 125 11.93 6.99 -14.91
N ASP A 126 13.24 7.21 -15.02
CA ASP A 126 14.04 7.79 -13.93
C ASP A 126 13.45 9.15 -13.53
N LEU A 127 13.18 9.32 -12.24
CA LEU A 127 12.66 10.56 -11.70
C LEU A 127 13.78 11.61 -11.60
N PRO A 128 13.46 12.92 -11.63
CA PRO A 128 14.44 14.00 -11.45
C PRO A 128 15.23 13.90 -10.14
N THR A 129 14.61 13.29 -9.14
CA THR A 129 15.14 13.07 -7.80
C THR A 129 14.69 11.70 -7.34
N SER A 130 15.54 11.01 -6.58
CA SER A 130 15.20 9.70 -6.05
C SER A 130 14.45 9.81 -4.73
N ILE A 131 13.72 8.77 -4.36
CA ILE A 131 13.01 8.71 -3.09
C ILE A 131 13.82 7.86 -2.12
N ASN A 132 14.29 8.49 -1.05
CA ASN A 132 15.00 7.82 0.02
C ASN A 132 13.98 7.16 0.95
N ASN A 133 13.85 5.85 0.82
CA ASN A 133 13.12 5.03 1.77
C ASN A 133 14.06 4.72 2.95
N THR A 134 13.88 5.43 4.07
CA THR A 134 14.65 5.19 5.29
C THR A 134 13.86 4.32 6.26
N GLN A 135 14.54 3.31 6.80
CA GLN A 135 13.94 2.29 7.66
C GLN A 135 14.69 2.24 8.99
N LEU A 136 13.97 2.33 10.10
CA LEU A 136 14.52 2.16 11.44
C LEU A 136 13.66 1.19 12.24
N GLY A 137 14.09 -0.07 12.27
CA GLY A 137 13.58 -1.11 13.12
C GLY A 137 14.29 -1.11 14.48
N ARG A 138 13.53 -1.20 15.56
CA ARG A 138 14.05 -1.35 16.92
C ARG A 138 13.21 -2.40 17.64
N SER A 139 13.88 -3.28 18.38
CA SER A 139 13.20 -4.26 19.23
C SER A 139 13.97 -4.49 20.51
N ALA A 140 13.24 -4.80 21.57
CA ALA A 140 13.77 -5.25 22.84
C ALA A 140 12.92 -6.42 23.35
N SER A 141 13.55 -7.45 23.89
CA SER A 141 12.88 -8.57 24.51
C SER A 141 13.55 -8.96 25.80
N LEU A 142 12.76 -9.11 26.87
CA LEU A 142 13.17 -9.70 28.14
C LEU A 142 12.51 -11.07 28.25
N ASN A 143 13.31 -12.10 28.46
CA ASN A 143 12.83 -13.44 28.74
C ASN A 143 13.34 -13.91 30.10
N VAL A 144 12.49 -14.56 30.87
CA VAL A 144 12.84 -15.19 32.13
C VAL A 144 12.31 -16.63 32.09
N THR A 145 13.20 -17.60 32.23
CA THR A 145 12.85 -19.02 32.31
C THR A 145 13.23 -19.55 33.69
N SER A 146 12.28 -20.15 34.40
CA SER A 146 12.47 -20.77 35.71
C SER A 146 12.03 -22.23 35.71
N VAL A 147 12.93 -23.11 36.14
CA VAL A 147 12.65 -24.52 36.47
C VAL A 147 12.17 -24.58 37.92
N LEU A 148 10.86 -24.68 38.12
CA LEU A 148 10.24 -24.64 39.45
C LEU A 148 10.31 -26.00 40.17
N SER A 149 10.41 -27.09 39.40
CA SER A 149 10.66 -28.45 39.89
C SER A 149 11.22 -29.31 38.74
N PRO A 150 11.66 -30.56 38.98
CA PRO A 150 12.12 -31.46 37.90
C PRO A 150 11.12 -31.70 36.78
N THR A 151 9.84 -31.34 36.98
CA THR A 151 8.77 -31.53 36.01
C THR A 151 8.08 -30.24 35.59
N ILE A 152 8.43 -29.09 36.16
CA ILE A 152 7.72 -27.82 35.96
C ILE A 152 8.69 -26.74 35.49
N THR A 153 8.35 -26.07 34.40
CA THR A 153 9.07 -24.89 33.89
C THR A 153 8.09 -23.78 33.59
N ASN A 154 8.41 -22.55 33.98
CA ASN A 154 7.69 -21.35 33.60
C ASN A 154 8.57 -20.43 32.76
N GLU A 155 8.01 -19.84 31.72
CA GLU A 155 8.70 -18.90 30.84
C GLU A 155 7.86 -17.64 30.66
N VAL A 156 8.41 -16.50 31.09
CA VAL A 156 7.83 -15.17 30.90
C VAL A 156 8.61 -14.45 29.81
N LEU A 157 7.91 -13.81 28.89
CA LEU A 157 8.49 -13.02 27.81
C LEU A 157 7.77 -11.68 27.67
N PHE A 158 8.54 -10.60 27.71
CA PHE A 158 8.11 -9.26 27.31
C PHE A 158 8.85 -8.87 26.03
N THR A 159 8.13 -8.36 25.03
CA THR A 159 8.74 -7.84 23.81
C THR A 159 8.16 -6.49 23.44
N PHE A 160 9.02 -5.62 22.93
CA PHE A 160 8.66 -4.37 22.31
C PHE A 160 9.31 -4.30 20.94
N SER A 161 8.57 -3.84 19.94
CA SER A 161 9.11 -3.54 18.62
C SER A 161 8.54 -2.24 18.09
N LYS A 162 9.35 -1.52 17.31
CA LYS A 162 8.96 -0.31 16.61
C LYS A 162 9.66 -0.23 15.26
N LEU A 163 8.90 0.06 14.23
CA LEU A 163 9.38 0.30 12.87
C LEU A 163 9.02 1.73 12.49
N LYS A 164 10.00 2.50 12.05
CA LYS A 164 9.81 3.79 11.38
C LYS A 164 10.15 3.60 9.90
N LEU A 165 9.21 3.85 9.01
CA LEU A 165 9.43 3.91 7.57
C LEU A 165 9.09 5.33 7.11
N ASP A 166 10.05 5.99 6.47
CA ASP A 166 9.88 7.31 5.85
C ASP A 166 10.23 7.21 4.36
N ASN A 167 9.48 7.90 3.51
CA ASN A 167 9.76 8.05 2.09
C ASN A 167 9.84 9.52 1.76
N ILE A 168 11.04 10.02 1.51
CA ILE A 168 11.30 11.45 1.29
C ILE A 168 12.18 11.59 0.05
N HIS A 169 11.88 12.55 -0.82
CA HIS A 169 12.74 12.86 -1.97
C HIS A 169 14.14 13.30 -1.52
N ALA A 170 15.17 12.81 -2.19
CA ALA A 170 16.56 13.14 -1.87
C ALA A 170 16.87 14.63 -2.09
N ASP A 171 16.26 15.20 -3.12
CA ASP A 171 16.30 16.62 -3.47
C ASP A 171 14.90 17.06 -3.89
N GLU A 172 14.14 17.63 -2.96
CA GLU A 172 12.81 18.19 -3.20
C GLU A 172 12.85 19.42 -4.13
N SER A 173 13.99 20.13 -4.24
CA SER A 173 14.07 21.33 -5.07
C SER A 173 13.90 21.03 -6.56
N ALA A 174 14.30 19.82 -6.99
CA ALA A 174 14.16 19.34 -8.37
C ALA A 174 12.69 19.15 -8.83
N ILE A 175 11.75 19.03 -7.89
CA ILE A 175 10.33 18.77 -8.16
C ILE A 175 9.38 19.76 -7.45
N SER A 176 9.89 20.63 -6.59
CA SER A 176 9.07 21.63 -5.90
C SER A 176 8.60 22.73 -6.84
N LEU A 177 7.39 23.24 -6.61
CA LEU A 177 6.86 24.42 -7.29
C LEU A 177 7.81 25.60 -7.16
N ALA A 178 8.33 25.84 -5.95
CA ALA A 178 9.29 26.91 -5.68
C ALA A 178 10.62 26.70 -6.42
N GLY A 179 11.22 25.50 -6.34
CA GLY A 179 12.50 25.19 -6.97
C GLY A 179 12.46 25.26 -8.50
N LEU A 180 11.31 24.98 -9.10
CA LEU A 180 11.10 25.09 -10.54
C LEU A 180 10.65 26.49 -11.00
N GLY A 181 10.38 27.42 -10.08
CA GLY A 181 9.93 28.78 -10.39
C GLY A 181 8.46 28.84 -10.82
N LEU A 182 7.64 27.92 -10.33
CA LEU A 182 6.21 27.74 -10.62
C LEU A 182 5.32 28.11 -9.42
N GLY A 183 5.80 29.04 -8.59
CA GLY A 183 5.04 29.52 -7.43
C GLY A 183 3.65 30.01 -7.83
N GLY A 184 2.63 29.60 -7.07
CA GLY A 184 1.23 29.94 -7.32
C GLY A 184 0.47 28.99 -8.25
N TYR A 185 1.11 27.99 -8.87
CA TYR A 185 0.37 26.90 -9.50
C TYR A 185 -0.26 26.00 -8.44
N HIS A 186 -1.52 25.63 -8.64
CA HIS A 186 -2.23 24.70 -7.78
C HIS A 186 -3.36 24.00 -8.52
N GLY A 187 -3.77 22.84 -8.01
CA GLY A 187 -5.00 22.19 -8.44
C GLY A 187 -6.25 22.96 -8.03
N PHE A 188 -7.42 22.43 -8.35
CA PHE A 188 -8.69 23.09 -8.01
C PHE A 188 -9.12 22.94 -6.54
N PHE A 189 -8.33 22.25 -5.71
CA PHE A 189 -8.45 22.27 -4.24
C PHE A 189 -7.52 23.27 -3.56
N GLY A 190 -6.92 24.19 -4.33
CA GLY A 190 -5.86 25.08 -3.82
C GLY A 190 -4.53 24.35 -3.66
N GLU A 191 -3.60 24.99 -2.95
CA GLU A 191 -2.25 24.45 -2.72
C GLU A 191 -2.30 23.34 -1.67
N GLN A 192 -2.31 22.08 -2.13
CA GLN A 192 -2.38 20.88 -1.27
C GLN A 192 -1.02 20.18 -1.12
N SER A 193 -0.06 20.53 -1.97
CA SER A 193 1.30 19.97 -1.99
C SER A 193 2.29 21.03 -2.48
N PRO A 194 3.54 21.01 -1.98
CA PRO A 194 4.60 21.90 -2.46
C PRO A 194 5.22 21.44 -3.80
N PHE A 195 4.86 20.25 -4.31
CA PHE A 195 5.47 19.67 -5.50
C PHE A 195 4.64 19.90 -6.76
N VAL A 196 5.31 19.91 -7.92
CA VAL A 196 4.63 19.89 -9.21
C VAL A 196 3.92 18.54 -9.42
N PRO A 197 2.94 18.48 -10.34
CA PRO A 197 2.40 17.22 -10.83
C PRO A 197 3.49 16.24 -11.25
N MET A 198 3.66 15.19 -10.44
CA MET A 198 4.56 14.06 -10.74
C MET A 198 3.79 12.82 -11.20
N GLU A 199 2.48 12.97 -11.41
CA GLU A 199 1.59 11.94 -11.95
C GLU A 199 1.11 12.37 -13.34
N ILE A 200 1.93 12.08 -14.36
CA ILE A 200 1.66 12.42 -15.76
C ILE A 200 1.43 11.14 -16.55
N TYR A 201 0.18 10.92 -16.93
CA TYR A 201 -0.28 9.75 -17.66
C TYR A 201 -0.40 10.06 -19.16
N SER A 202 -0.06 9.09 -20.01
CA SER A 202 -0.31 9.14 -21.46
C SER A 202 -1.37 8.11 -21.83
N TRP A 203 -2.53 8.58 -22.29
CA TRP A 203 -3.58 7.75 -22.85
C TRP A 203 -3.67 8.02 -24.35
N GLY A 204 -3.38 7.01 -25.18
CA GLY A 204 -3.57 7.10 -26.65
C GLY A 204 -2.31 6.90 -27.47
N GLN A 205 -1.16 7.39 -27.01
CA GLN A 205 0.13 7.20 -27.70
C GLN A 205 1.06 6.23 -26.97
N GLY A 206 0.65 5.72 -25.79
CA GLY A 206 1.35 4.66 -25.08
C GLY A 206 2.78 5.03 -24.68
N LEU A 207 3.04 6.30 -24.39
CA LEU A 207 4.41 6.80 -24.22
C LEU A 207 5.07 6.25 -22.96
N GLY A 208 4.28 5.85 -21.96
CA GLY A 208 4.70 5.49 -20.61
C GLY A 208 4.34 6.61 -19.63
N ASN A 209 4.24 6.29 -18.35
CA ASN A 209 3.76 7.18 -17.30
C ASN A 209 4.93 7.68 -16.44
N LEU A 210 5.04 8.99 -16.29
CA LEU A 210 5.88 9.59 -15.24
C LEU A 210 5.02 9.59 -13.98
N TRP A 211 5.34 8.74 -13.02
CA TRP A 211 4.47 8.56 -11.88
C TRP A 211 5.19 8.33 -10.57
N ASP A 212 5.02 9.31 -9.68
CA ASP A 212 5.42 9.25 -8.28
C ASP A 212 4.21 9.48 -7.37
N PRO A 213 3.83 8.50 -6.53
CA PRO A 213 2.72 8.64 -5.60
C PRO A 213 3.06 9.45 -4.34
N SER A 214 4.30 9.93 -4.18
CA SER A 214 4.71 10.77 -3.05
C SER A 214 4.24 12.21 -3.23
N ASP A 215 2.96 12.45 -2.98
CA ASP A 215 2.31 13.76 -3.14
C ASP A 215 2.47 14.70 -1.93
N GLN A 216 3.22 14.28 -0.92
CA GLN A 216 3.53 15.01 0.31
C GLN A 216 5.01 14.87 0.65
N HIS A 217 5.55 15.75 1.51
CA HIS A 217 6.95 15.72 1.97
C HIS A 217 7.43 14.35 2.46
N ASN A 218 6.53 13.58 3.07
CA ASN A 218 6.88 12.26 3.57
C ASN A 218 5.65 11.35 3.52
N ILE A 219 5.72 10.28 2.74
CA ILE A 219 4.80 9.15 2.86
C ILE A 219 5.40 8.17 3.87
N PHE A 220 4.77 8.00 5.03
CA PHE A 220 5.35 7.26 6.15
C PHE A 220 4.44 6.16 6.70
N ALA A 221 5.06 5.16 7.31
CA ALA A 221 4.36 4.12 8.05
C ALA A 221 5.14 3.74 9.32
N TYR A 222 4.59 4.13 10.47
CA TYR A 222 5.17 3.84 11.77
C TYR A 222 4.37 2.75 12.48
N ASN A 223 5.00 1.62 12.75
CA ASN A 223 4.37 0.50 13.45
C ASN A 223 5.03 0.33 14.81
N SER A 224 4.27 -0.07 15.82
CA SER A 224 4.84 -0.54 17.08
C SER A 224 3.99 -1.63 17.70
N SER A 225 4.63 -2.57 18.39
CA SER A 225 3.98 -3.62 19.15
C SER A 225 4.62 -3.74 20.52
N LEU A 226 3.79 -3.91 21.54
CA LEU A 226 4.18 -4.27 22.90
C LEU A 226 3.43 -5.55 23.27
N MET A 227 4.18 -6.60 23.62
CA MET A 227 3.63 -7.91 23.92
C MET A 227 4.16 -8.43 25.25
N PHE A 228 3.26 -9.04 26.02
CA PHE A 228 3.55 -9.87 27.16
C PHE A 228 3.08 -11.30 26.86
N SER A 229 3.83 -12.30 27.31
CA SER A 229 3.40 -13.69 27.30
C SER A 229 3.98 -14.49 28.45
N ASP A 230 3.22 -15.47 28.91
CA ASP A 230 3.62 -16.44 29.92
C ASP A 230 3.30 -17.85 29.42
N THR A 231 4.21 -18.78 29.63
CA THR A 231 4.07 -20.19 29.26
C THR A 231 4.51 -21.08 30.40
N PHE A 232 3.55 -21.84 30.92
CA PHE A 232 3.74 -22.86 31.92
C PHE A 232 3.82 -24.24 31.25
N THR A 233 4.84 -25.02 31.57
CA THR A 233 5.02 -26.40 31.11
C THR A 233 5.09 -27.35 32.29
N LYS A 234 4.33 -28.44 32.24
CA LYS A 234 4.38 -29.54 33.21
C LYS A 234 4.50 -30.89 32.51
N VAL A 235 5.51 -31.66 32.90
CA VAL A 235 5.66 -33.07 32.51
C VAL A 235 5.02 -33.95 33.58
N LEU A 236 4.04 -34.75 33.20
CA LEU A 236 3.32 -35.64 34.10
C LEU A 236 3.23 -37.03 33.46
N ASN A 237 4.04 -37.97 33.93
CA ASN A 237 4.10 -39.33 33.38
C ASN A 237 4.32 -39.34 31.86
N THR A 238 3.31 -39.75 31.09
CA THR A 238 3.33 -39.80 29.63
C THR A 238 2.82 -38.52 28.97
N HIS A 239 2.47 -37.49 29.73
CA HIS A 239 1.96 -36.21 29.26
C HIS A 239 3.00 -35.09 29.42
N ALA A 240 3.05 -34.18 28.45
CA ALA A 240 3.78 -32.92 28.55
C ALA A 240 2.81 -31.79 28.19
N ILE A 241 2.23 -31.20 29.22
CA ILE A 241 1.18 -30.19 29.12
C ILE A 241 1.84 -28.80 29.06
N LYS A 242 1.43 -27.96 28.11
CA LYS A 242 1.74 -26.54 28.10
C LYS A 242 0.48 -25.71 28.12
N ILE A 243 0.48 -24.70 28.98
CA ILE A 243 -0.57 -23.70 29.12
C ILE A 243 0.10 -22.35 28.95
N GLY A 244 -0.51 -21.42 28.22
CA GLY A 244 0.07 -20.10 28.10
C GLY A 244 -0.93 -19.04 27.68
N THR A 245 -0.51 -17.78 27.86
CA THR A 245 -1.28 -16.59 27.51
C THR A 245 -0.38 -15.57 26.83
N SER A 246 -0.96 -14.75 25.96
CA SER A 246 -0.30 -13.58 25.40
C SER A 246 -1.27 -12.41 25.27
N LEU A 247 -0.74 -11.21 25.56
CA LEU A 247 -1.40 -9.94 25.39
C LEU A 247 -0.49 -9.04 24.56
N GLU A 248 -0.98 -8.59 23.41
CA GLU A 248 -0.27 -7.66 22.53
C GLU A 248 -1.10 -6.42 22.29
N ARG A 249 -0.46 -5.25 22.32
CA ARG A 249 -0.99 -4.00 21.79
C ARG A 249 -0.16 -3.57 20.59
N ALA A 250 -0.81 -3.51 19.43
CA ALA A 250 -0.24 -2.97 18.20
C ALA A 250 -0.73 -1.53 17.96
N ASN A 251 0.12 -0.70 17.38
CA ASN A 251 -0.21 0.64 16.92
C ASN A 251 0.38 0.86 15.53
N LYS A 252 -0.38 1.53 14.67
CA LYS A 252 0.04 1.91 13.32
C LYS A 252 -0.33 3.36 13.04
N PHE A 253 0.66 4.20 12.75
CA PHE A 253 0.49 5.60 12.38
C PHE A 253 1.02 5.81 10.98
N GLN A 254 0.17 6.26 10.06
CA GLN A 254 0.55 6.43 8.65
C GLN A 254 -0.32 7.47 7.96
N ASN A 255 0.18 8.02 6.86
CA ASN A 255 -0.58 8.83 5.91
C ASN A 255 -0.79 8.07 4.59
N PHE A 256 -1.47 8.73 3.66
CA PHE A 256 -1.82 8.22 2.34
C PHE A 256 -1.76 9.35 1.33
N GLN A 257 -1.44 8.99 0.09
CA GLN A 257 -1.58 9.85 -1.06
C GLN A 257 -3.05 10.04 -1.45
N ASN A 258 -3.36 11.17 -2.06
CA ASN A 258 -4.70 11.51 -2.51
C ASN A 258 -4.71 12.52 -3.67
N ASP A 259 -3.72 12.43 -4.56
CA ASP A 259 -3.47 13.32 -5.70
C ASP A 259 -3.33 14.80 -5.26
N ALA A 260 -2.67 15.04 -4.13
CA ALA A 260 -2.46 16.38 -3.59
C ALA A 260 -1.56 17.26 -4.50
N THR A 261 -0.67 16.64 -5.27
CA THR A 261 0.15 17.29 -6.32
C THR A 261 -0.61 17.56 -7.61
N THR A 262 -1.83 17.03 -7.73
CA THR A 262 -2.62 16.96 -8.96
C THR A 262 -2.00 16.03 -10.02
N ALA A 263 -2.79 15.11 -10.56
CA ALA A 263 -2.40 14.29 -11.69
C ALA A 263 -2.89 14.88 -13.02
N ILE A 264 -2.07 14.72 -14.05
CA ILE A 264 -2.33 15.17 -15.42
C ILE A 264 -2.42 13.94 -16.32
N THR A 265 -3.54 13.80 -17.03
CA THR A 265 -3.66 12.81 -18.10
C THR A 265 -3.60 13.53 -19.44
N LEU A 266 -2.75 13.03 -20.32
CA LEU A 266 -2.64 13.42 -21.73
C LEU A 266 -3.47 12.46 -22.58
N GLY A 267 -4.03 12.96 -23.67
CA GLY A 267 -5.05 12.27 -24.46
C GLY A 267 -5.12 12.79 -25.89
N SER A 268 -3.95 13.06 -26.47
CA SER A 268 -3.88 13.71 -27.77
C SER A 268 -4.58 12.87 -28.85
N GLY A 269 -5.38 13.55 -29.68
CA GLY A 269 -6.18 12.92 -30.74
C GLY A 269 -7.68 12.76 -30.45
N TRP A 270 -8.14 12.97 -29.22
CA TRP A 270 -9.57 12.96 -28.88
C TRP A 270 -9.98 14.02 -27.85
N ILE A 271 -9.20 15.09 -27.69
CA ILE A 271 -9.60 16.24 -26.86
C ILE A 271 -9.70 17.51 -27.72
N PRO A 272 -10.61 18.44 -27.39
CA PRO A 272 -10.72 19.70 -28.11
C PRO A 272 -9.40 20.47 -28.05
N GLY A 273 -8.96 21.03 -29.17
CA GLY A 273 -7.79 21.92 -29.19
C GLY A 273 -6.44 21.29 -28.85
N SER A 274 -6.31 19.96 -28.99
CA SER A 274 -5.05 19.24 -28.91
C SER A 274 -4.12 19.61 -30.07
N THR A 275 -2.82 19.49 -29.83
CA THR A 275 -1.75 19.50 -30.84
C THR A 275 -1.69 18.19 -31.64
N GLY A 276 -2.39 17.15 -31.19
CA GLY A 276 -2.31 15.79 -31.74
C GLY A 276 -1.17 14.95 -31.18
N ASN A 277 -0.28 15.52 -30.36
CA ASN A 277 0.85 14.83 -29.74
C ASN A 277 0.82 15.00 -28.22
N ASP A 278 0.98 13.93 -27.43
CA ASP A 278 0.90 14.00 -25.97
C ASP A 278 2.01 14.88 -25.38
N PHE A 279 3.23 14.80 -25.90
CA PHE A 279 4.30 15.73 -25.48
C PHE A 279 4.02 17.16 -25.99
N GLY A 280 3.45 17.33 -27.16
CA GLY A 280 2.98 18.64 -27.62
C GLY A 280 1.98 19.26 -26.66
N ASP A 281 0.98 18.46 -26.25
CA ASP A 281 -0.07 18.84 -25.31
C ASP A 281 0.46 19.12 -23.91
N LEU A 282 1.41 18.31 -23.43
CA LEU A 282 2.11 18.57 -22.17
C LEU A 282 2.83 19.93 -22.21
N LEU A 283 3.51 20.23 -23.33
CA LEU A 283 4.34 21.42 -23.50
C LEU A 283 3.53 22.71 -23.59
N VAL A 284 2.39 22.69 -24.28
CA VAL A 284 1.55 23.87 -24.53
C VAL A 284 0.35 23.96 -23.57
N GLY A 285 0.26 23.03 -22.61
CA GLY A 285 -0.74 23.06 -21.54
C GLY A 285 -2.14 22.65 -21.97
N ARG A 286 -2.26 21.51 -22.64
CA ARG A 286 -3.53 20.89 -23.09
C ARG A 286 -3.75 19.54 -22.41
N PRO A 287 -4.03 19.51 -21.09
CA PRO A 287 -4.35 18.26 -20.42
C PRO A 287 -5.69 17.70 -20.93
N ALA A 288 -5.77 16.38 -21.10
CA ALA A 288 -7.03 15.69 -21.41
C ALA A 288 -7.92 15.54 -20.18
N GLN A 289 -7.30 15.32 -19.02
CA GLN A 289 -7.95 15.27 -17.73
C GLN A 289 -6.97 15.71 -16.65
N VAL A 290 -7.50 16.33 -15.61
CA VAL A 290 -6.77 16.65 -14.39
C VAL A 290 -7.52 16.07 -13.22
N ASN A 291 -6.80 15.35 -12.37
CA ASN A 291 -7.30 14.82 -11.10
C ASN A 291 -6.63 15.61 -9.98
N SER A 292 -7.40 16.22 -9.10
CA SER A 292 -6.84 16.85 -7.90
C SER A 292 -7.53 16.28 -6.68
N GLY A 293 -6.81 16.16 -5.59
CA GLY A 293 -7.40 15.90 -4.28
C GLY A 293 -6.76 16.71 -3.17
N THR A 294 -7.32 16.56 -1.98
CA THR A 294 -6.85 17.24 -0.77
C THR A 294 -5.80 16.40 -0.06
N ALA A 295 -4.81 17.06 0.53
CA ALA A 295 -3.86 16.41 1.43
C ALA A 295 -4.60 15.72 2.59
N LEU A 296 -4.25 14.47 2.86
CA LEU A 296 -4.88 13.70 3.91
C LEU A 296 -4.16 13.88 5.25
N ASN A 297 -4.96 13.93 6.32
CA ASN A 297 -4.44 13.85 7.68
C ASN A 297 -4.00 12.41 7.99
N PRO A 298 -2.88 12.21 8.71
CA PRO A 298 -2.43 10.88 9.10
C PRO A 298 -3.41 10.16 10.04
N GLY A 299 -3.67 8.89 9.76
CA GLY A 299 -4.48 8.01 10.60
C GLY A 299 -3.64 7.30 11.65
N ASN A 300 -4.20 7.13 12.85
CA ASN A 300 -3.59 6.31 13.91
C ASN A 300 -4.52 5.16 14.32
N PHE A 301 -4.08 3.93 14.06
CA PHE A 301 -4.82 2.70 14.33
C PHE A 301 -4.22 1.93 15.50
N ARG A 302 -5.08 1.42 16.38
CA ARG A 302 -4.67 0.61 17.53
C ARG A 302 -5.45 -0.69 17.57
N ALA A 303 -4.78 -1.78 17.91
CA ALA A 303 -5.43 -3.07 18.08
C ALA A 303 -4.81 -3.89 19.20
N TRP A 304 -5.60 -4.80 19.76
CA TRP A 304 -5.19 -5.72 20.82
C TRP A 304 -5.32 -7.17 20.35
N ASN A 305 -4.34 -8.01 20.67
CA ASN A 305 -4.45 -9.46 20.58
C ASN A 305 -4.40 -10.06 21.98
N LEU A 306 -5.46 -10.77 22.35
CA LEU A 306 -5.51 -11.57 23.57
C LEU A 306 -5.59 -13.02 23.14
N ASP A 307 -4.62 -13.83 23.53
CA ASP A 307 -4.59 -15.25 23.20
C ASP A 307 -4.31 -16.08 24.45
N GLY A 308 -4.97 -17.23 24.56
CA GLY A 308 -4.69 -18.25 25.58
C GLY A 308 -4.66 -19.62 24.93
N PHE A 309 -3.81 -20.53 25.39
CA PHE A 309 -3.74 -21.88 24.85
C PHE A 309 -3.51 -22.94 25.90
N VAL A 310 -3.97 -24.15 25.58
CA VAL A 310 -3.62 -25.40 26.26
C VAL A 310 -3.24 -26.42 25.19
N GLN A 311 -2.13 -27.12 25.38
CA GLN A 311 -1.72 -28.23 24.55
C GLN A 311 -1.13 -29.34 25.40
N ASP A 312 -1.23 -30.57 24.91
CA ASP A 312 -0.66 -31.76 25.53
C ASP A 312 0.06 -32.59 24.47
N SER A 313 1.29 -33.00 24.78
CA SER A 313 2.02 -34.02 24.04
C SER A 313 1.95 -35.32 24.85
N TRP A 314 1.13 -36.24 24.38
CA TRP A 314 0.78 -37.47 25.07
C TRP A 314 1.40 -38.69 24.39
N LYS A 315 2.30 -39.36 25.10
CA LYS A 315 2.81 -40.69 24.72
C LYS A 315 1.82 -41.77 25.12
N ILE A 316 0.81 -41.99 24.28
CA ILE A 316 -0.21 -43.03 24.48
C ILE A 316 0.43 -44.42 24.56
N LYS A 317 1.43 -44.68 23.71
CA LYS A 317 2.26 -45.90 23.73
C LYS A 317 3.73 -45.52 23.51
N LYS A 318 4.65 -46.46 23.75
CA LYS A 318 6.09 -46.26 23.48
C LYS A 318 6.39 -45.88 22.03
N ASN A 319 5.51 -46.26 21.10
CA ASN A 319 5.61 -46.05 19.67
C ASN A 319 4.51 -45.13 19.10
N PHE A 320 3.67 -44.52 19.95
CA PHE A 320 2.59 -43.64 19.51
C PHE A 320 2.48 -42.40 20.38
N THR A 321 2.71 -41.24 19.76
CA THR A 321 2.57 -39.92 20.37
C THR A 321 1.42 -39.17 19.69
N LEU A 322 0.52 -38.62 20.50
CA LEU A 322 -0.53 -37.71 20.06
C LEU A 322 -0.23 -36.33 20.64
N GLU A 323 -0.24 -35.30 19.82
CA GLU A 323 -0.19 -33.91 20.24
C GLU A 323 -1.51 -33.26 19.92
N TYR A 324 -2.14 -32.63 20.89
CA TYR A 324 -3.40 -31.94 20.67
C TYR A 324 -3.47 -30.68 21.52
N GLY A 325 -4.22 -29.70 21.06
CA GLY A 325 -4.38 -28.46 21.79
C GLY A 325 -5.36 -27.52 21.13
N VAL A 326 -5.72 -26.49 21.89
CA VAL A 326 -6.60 -25.42 21.44
C VAL A 326 -6.04 -24.09 21.91
N ARG A 327 -6.09 -23.09 21.03
CA ARG A 327 -5.88 -21.69 21.39
C ARG A 327 -7.21 -20.94 21.28
N PHE A 328 -7.55 -20.13 22.27
CA PHE A 328 -8.65 -19.19 22.26
C PHE A 328 -8.09 -17.79 22.06
N SER A 329 -8.70 -17.02 21.18
CA SER A 329 -8.21 -15.70 20.79
C SER A 329 -9.35 -14.68 20.75
N LYS A 330 -9.08 -13.48 21.27
CA LYS A 330 -9.89 -12.28 21.10
C LYS A 330 -9.00 -11.20 20.51
N TRP A 331 -9.20 -10.92 19.23
CA TRP A 331 -8.52 -9.84 18.54
C TRP A 331 -9.52 -8.70 18.34
N THR A 332 -9.16 -7.49 18.76
CA THR A 332 -10.00 -6.31 18.48
C THR A 332 -9.90 -5.95 17.01
N ASN A 333 -10.91 -5.24 16.51
CA ASN A 333 -10.79 -4.48 15.27
C ASN A 333 -9.73 -3.37 15.47
N ASN A 334 -9.22 -2.84 14.37
CA ASN A 334 -8.40 -1.63 14.41
C ASN A 334 -9.27 -0.45 14.85
N GLU A 335 -8.90 0.17 15.98
CA GLU A 335 -9.51 1.40 16.46
C GLU A 335 -8.80 2.58 15.81
N GLU A 336 -9.55 3.39 15.06
CA GLU A 336 -9.09 4.66 14.51
C GLU A 336 -9.14 5.73 15.62
N THR A 337 -8.00 6.36 15.92
CA THR A 337 -7.83 7.25 17.08
C THR A 337 -7.55 8.70 16.73
N SER A 338 -7.38 9.03 15.44
CA SER A 338 -7.26 10.41 14.94
C SER A 338 -8.62 11.08 14.70
N GLY A 339 -9.74 10.36 14.77
CA GLY A 339 -11.08 10.89 14.53
C GLY A 339 -11.48 10.97 13.05
N LEU A 340 -10.75 10.25 12.18
CA LEU A 340 -10.96 10.21 10.73
C LEU A 340 -11.79 8.98 10.30
N GLY A 341 -12.08 8.06 11.22
CA GLY A 341 -12.79 6.84 10.90
C GLY A 341 -14.19 7.06 10.32
N ALA A 342 -14.47 6.46 9.16
CA ALA A 342 -15.79 6.47 8.51
C ALA A 342 -16.13 5.09 7.91
N VAL A 343 -17.41 4.71 7.94
CA VAL A 343 -17.88 3.42 7.42
C VAL A 343 -19.19 3.57 6.65
N PHE A 344 -19.33 2.84 5.54
CA PHE A 344 -20.59 2.77 4.82
C PHE A 344 -21.54 1.78 5.51
N LEU A 345 -22.72 2.26 5.87
CA LEU A 345 -23.80 1.48 6.47
C LEU A 345 -24.97 1.43 5.48
N PRO A 346 -25.25 0.28 4.83
CA PRO A 346 -26.33 0.17 3.86
C PRO A 346 -27.70 0.64 4.37
N ASP A 347 -27.99 0.44 5.66
CA ASP A 347 -29.28 0.82 6.27
C ASP A 347 -29.48 2.35 6.41
N THR A 348 -28.39 3.13 6.38
CA THR A 348 -28.48 4.60 6.42
C THR A 348 -28.46 5.22 5.04
N TYR A 349 -28.37 4.39 3.98
CA TYR A 349 -28.36 4.86 2.61
C TYR A 349 -29.75 5.28 2.15
N VAL A 350 -29.87 6.55 1.77
CA VAL A 350 -31.10 7.13 1.20
C VAL A 350 -31.14 6.82 -0.29
N ARG A 351 -31.98 5.84 -0.67
CA ARG A 351 -32.23 5.49 -2.07
C ARG A 351 -32.76 6.70 -2.84
N ASN A 352 -32.22 6.91 -4.06
CA ASN A 352 -32.51 8.08 -4.91
C ASN A 352 -32.14 9.44 -4.27
N GLY A 353 -31.42 9.43 -3.15
CA GLY A 353 -30.85 10.63 -2.54
C GLY A 353 -29.62 11.12 -3.29
N ALA A 354 -29.21 12.36 -3.00
CA ALA A 354 -27.95 12.90 -3.50
C ALA A 354 -26.74 12.13 -2.88
N THR A 355 -25.58 12.24 -3.53
CA THR A 355 -24.30 11.69 -3.02
C THR A 355 -23.94 12.25 -1.64
N PHE A 356 -24.24 13.54 -1.42
CA PHE A 356 -24.08 14.22 -0.15
C PHE A 356 -25.44 14.66 0.38
N LEU A 357 -25.65 14.51 1.68
CA LEU A 357 -26.89 14.89 2.36
C LEU A 357 -26.88 16.36 2.82
N ASP A 358 -25.74 17.04 2.68
CA ASP A 358 -25.52 18.43 3.06
C ASP A 358 -24.88 19.24 1.92
N ALA A 359 -25.11 20.55 1.90
CA ALA A 359 -24.57 21.45 0.89
C ALA A 359 -23.04 21.60 0.98
N GLN A 360 -22.48 21.46 2.19
CA GLN A 360 -21.06 21.56 2.49
C GLN A 360 -20.27 20.30 2.10
N LYS A 361 -20.96 19.24 1.64
CA LYS A 361 -20.37 17.96 1.22
C LYS A 361 -19.58 17.24 2.31
N THR A 362 -20.03 17.36 3.55
CA THR A 362 -19.42 16.76 4.74
C THR A 362 -20.15 15.52 5.26
N GLN A 363 -21.26 15.13 4.62
CA GLN A 363 -22.06 13.97 4.95
C GLN A 363 -22.35 13.17 3.69
N VAL A 364 -21.53 12.16 3.42
CA VAL A 364 -21.78 11.22 2.32
C VAL A 364 -22.99 10.35 2.67
N ASN A 365 -23.87 10.15 1.69
CA ASN A 365 -25.06 9.33 1.83
C ASN A 365 -24.70 7.87 2.16
N GLY A 366 -25.30 7.31 3.21
CA GLY A 366 -24.99 5.97 3.70
C GLY A 366 -23.69 5.86 4.49
N VAL A 367 -22.98 6.95 4.81
CA VAL A 367 -21.72 6.91 5.58
C VAL A 367 -21.95 7.42 7.00
N ALA A 368 -21.42 6.66 7.96
CA ALA A 368 -21.35 7.03 9.36
C ALA A 368 -19.91 7.37 9.79
N TYR A 369 -19.79 8.37 10.66
CA TYR A 369 -18.50 8.95 11.06
C TYR A 369 -18.23 8.76 12.56
N ALA A 370 -17.02 8.32 12.90
CA ALA A 370 -16.57 8.17 14.28
C ALA A 370 -16.44 9.55 14.98
N SER A 371 -16.00 10.59 14.26
CA SER A 371 -15.91 11.97 14.77
C SER A 371 -17.26 12.56 15.19
N LYS A 372 -18.35 12.12 14.54
CA LYS A 372 -19.73 12.54 14.86
C LYS A 372 -20.40 11.62 15.89
N GLY A 373 -19.70 10.62 16.42
CA GLY A 373 -20.24 9.63 17.36
C GLY A 373 -21.30 8.70 16.76
N GLN A 374 -21.40 8.61 15.43
CA GLN A 374 -22.40 7.77 14.75
C GLN A 374 -22.00 6.29 14.74
N VAL A 375 -20.70 6.01 14.85
CA VAL A 375 -20.11 4.68 14.96
C VAL A 375 -18.98 4.69 15.99
N PRO A 376 -18.66 3.56 16.63
CA PRO A 376 -17.50 3.46 17.51
C PRO A 376 -16.19 3.67 16.74
N LYS A 377 -15.10 3.97 17.46
CA LYS A 377 -13.74 4.09 16.87
C LYS A 377 -13.25 2.81 16.18
N SER A 378 -13.82 1.65 16.55
CA SER A 378 -13.59 0.36 15.90
C SER A 378 -14.32 0.20 14.56
N LEU A 379 -15.14 1.19 14.18
CA LEU A 379 -15.99 1.33 12.98
C LEU A 379 -17.11 0.31 12.84
N VAL A 380 -16.81 -0.94 13.11
CA VAL A 380 -17.74 -2.07 13.05
C VAL A 380 -17.81 -2.79 14.38
N ALA A 381 -18.80 -3.67 14.52
CA ALA A 381 -19.03 -4.45 15.73
C ALA A 381 -17.80 -5.28 16.13
N SER A 382 -17.62 -5.48 17.43
CA SER A 382 -16.53 -6.28 17.97
C SER A 382 -16.71 -7.75 17.57
N ARG A 383 -15.68 -8.36 16.97
CA ARG A 383 -15.67 -9.78 16.60
C ARG A 383 -15.64 -10.67 17.84
N SER A 384 -16.37 -11.78 17.87
CA SER A 384 -16.41 -12.71 19.01
C SER A 384 -15.06 -13.40 19.28
N ILE A 385 -14.95 -14.02 20.46
CA ILE A 385 -13.85 -14.95 20.75
C ILE A 385 -13.93 -16.12 19.76
N PHE A 386 -12.78 -16.57 19.28
CA PHE A 386 -12.67 -17.72 18.38
C PHE A 386 -11.58 -18.68 18.85
N TRP A 387 -11.58 -19.88 18.27
CA TRP A 387 -10.72 -20.99 18.71
C TRP A 387 -9.93 -21.58 17.54
N MET A 388 -8.72 -22.03 17.84
CA MET A 388 -7.72 -22.58 16.92
C MET A 388 -7.28 -23.96 17.43
N PRO A 389 -8.02 -25.03 17.10
CA PRO A 389 -7.66 -26.39 17.43
C PRO A 389 -6.47 -26.86 16.57
N ARG A 390 -5.68 -27.76 17.14
CA ARG A 390 -4.65 -28.50 16.42
C ARG A 390 -4.53 -29.91 16.98
N VAL A 391 -4.29 -30.86 16.09
CA VAL A 391 -4.00 -32.25 16.42
C VAL A 391 -2.92 -32.77 15.50
N ASN A 392 -1.93 -33.46 16.04
CA ASN A 392 -0.88 -34.14 15.31
C ASN A 392 -0.64 -35.50 15.96
N PHE A 393 -0.16 -36.46 15.19
CA PHE A 393 0.28 -37.74 15.71
C PHE A 393 1.56 -38.20 15.03
N ALA A 394 2.33 -38.99 15.75
CA ALA A 394 3.46 -39.75 15.23
C ALA A 394 3.33 -41.19 15.70
N TRP A 395 3.31 -42.12 14.75
CA TRP A 395 3.13 -43.54 15.01
C TRP A 395 4.22 -44.36 14.32
N ASP A 396 5.09 -44.96 15.12
CA ASP A 396 6.00 -46.00 14.66
C ASP A 396 5.28 -47.36 14.73
N ILE A 397 4.88 -47.89 13.58
CA ILE A 397 4.03 -49.09 13.51
C ILE A 397 4.69 -50.28 14.21
N GLN A 398 5.99 -50.45 14.01
CA GLN A 398 6.74 -51.63 14.46
C GLN A 398 7.47 -51.40 15.79
N GLY A 399 7.55 -50.15 16.28
CA GLY A 399 8.27 -49.81 17.50
C GLY A 399 9.80 -49.85 17.37
N ASN A 400 10.31 -49.99 16.15
CA ASN A 400 11.75 -50.07 15.82
C ASN A 400 12.23 -48.89 14.93
N GLY A 401 11.36 -47.91 14.69
CA GLY A 401 11.60 -46.74 13.86
C GLY A 401 11.71 -47.03 12.36
N SER A 402 11.34 -48.23 11.90
CA SER A 402 11.46 -48.61 10.49
C SER A 402 10.33 -48.06 9.62
N THR A 403 9.14 -47.87 10.18
CA THR A 403 7.96 -47.35 9.46
C THR A 403 7.21 -46.40 10.37
N VAL A 404 7.25 -45.12 10.05
CA VAL A 404 6.65 -44.05 10.86
C VAL A 404 5.60 -43.30 10.05
N PHE A 405 4.39 -43.27 10.57
CA PHE A 405 3.33 -42.39 10.11
C PHE A 405 3.36 -41.09 10.90
N ARG A 406 3.26 -39.97 10.20
CA ARG A 406 3.06 -38.65 10.81
C ARG A 406 1.86 -38.01 10.15
N GLY A 407 1.01 -37.39 10.95
CA GLY A 407 -0.10 -36.64 10.38
C GLY A 407 -0.62 -35.61 11.34
N GLY A 408 -1.34 -34.64 10.81
CA GLY A 408 -1.91 -33.59 11.64
C GLY A 408 -2.79 -32.64 10.87
N ALA A 409 -3.58 -31.89 11.62
CA ALA A 409 -4.49 -30.86 11.14
C ALA A 409 -4.53 -29.70 12.14
N GLY A 410 -4.63 -28.48 11.62
CA GLY A 410 -4.82 -27.28 12.44
C GLY A 410 -5.65 -26.23 11.73
N LEU A 411 -6.41 -25.46 12.51
CA LEU A 411 -7.16 -24.29 12.06
C LEU A 411 -6.46 -23.02 12.54
N PHE A 412 -6.17 -22.12 11.61
CA PHE A 412 -5.42 -20.89 11.83
C PHE A 412 -6.24 -19.70 11.35
N TYR A 413 -6.10 -18.57 12.03
CA TYR A 413 -6.68 -17.30 11.59
C TYR A 413 -5.58 -16.30 11.27
N ASN A 414 -5.90 -15.34 10.42
CA ASN A 414 -5.06 -14.20 10.15
C ASN A 414 -5.85 -12.91 10.37
N ARG A 415 -5.17 -11.83 10.76
CA ARG A 415 -5.77 -10.51 10.67
C ARG A 415 -5.92 -10.11 9.19
N PRO A 416 -7.00 -9.40 8.81
CA PRO A 416 -7.11 -8.81 7.49
C PRO A 416 -5.92 -7.89 7.18
N MET A 417 -5.57 -7.78 5.90
CA MET A 417 -4.53 -6.84 5.46
C MET A 417 -4.95 -5.42 5.80
N GLY A 418 -4.05 -4.67 6.45
CA GLY A 418 -4.35 -3.33 6.97
C GLY A 418 -4.90 -2.35 5.92
N ASN A 419 -4.37 -2.36 4.68
CA ASN A 419 -4.84 -1.42 3.64
C ASN A 419 -6.35 -1.51 3.39
N ALA A 420 -6.94 -2.71 3.51
CA ALA A 420 -8.38 -2.90 3.34
C ALA A 420 -9.22 -2.36 4.51
N GLU A 421 -8.60 -2.09 5.66
CA GLU A 421 -9.26 -1.50 6.84
C GLU A 421 -8.88 -0.03 7.05
N TYR A 422 -7.78 0.46 6.46
CA TYR A 422 -7.27 1.82 6.70
C TYR A 422 -7.77 2.88 5.70
N ASP A 423 -8.21 2.48 4.50
CA ASP A 423 -8.77 3.40 3.48
C ASP A 423 -10.02 4.15 3.97
N VAL A 424 -10.63 3.70 5.07
CA VAL A 424 -11.75 4.34 5.77
C VAL A 424 -11.50 5.80 6.18
N ILE A 425 -10.24 6.24 6.26
CA ILE A 425 -9.89 7.62 6.60
C ILE A 425 -9.88 8.56 5.39
N ARG A 426 -10.09 8.04 4.17
CA ARG A 426 -10.10 8.82 2.92
C ARG A 426 -11.49 9.31 2.52
N ILE A 427 -12.54 8.81 3.19
CA ILE A 427 -13.93 9.15 2.88
C ILE A 427 -14.19 10.62 3.26
N PRO A 428 -14.82 11.45 2.40
CA PRO A 428 -15.19 12.82 2.73
C PRO A 428 -15.94 12.89 4.07
N PRO A 429 -15.70 13.91 4.93
CA PRO A 429 -14.93 15.12 4.65
C PRO A 429 -13.43 14.99 4.88
N ASN A 430 -12.91 13.81 5.23
CA ASN A 430 -11.49 13.65 5.56
C ASN A 430 -10.56 13.82 4.35
N GLY A 431 -11.07 13.53 3.16
CA GLY A 431 -10.38 13.72 1.90
C GLY A 431 -11.36 13.88 0.76
N TYR A 432 -10.99 14.69 -0.22
CA TYR A 432 -11.71 14.82 -1.48
C TYR A 432 -10.75 14.52 -2.62
N ASN A 433 -11.26 13.86 -3.66
CA ASN A 433 -10.56 13.64 -4.91
C ASN A 433 -11.60 13.65 -6.02
N THR A 434 -11.34 14.40 -7.08
CA THR A 434 -12.20 14.40 -8.27
C THR A 434 -11.37 14.73 -9.50
N SER A 435 -11.97 14.58 -10.67
CA SER A 435 -11.34 14.85 -11.95
C SER A 435 -12.21 15.74 -12.80
N ILE A 436 -11.58 16.52 -13.67
CA ILE A 436 -12.25 17.25 -14.74
C ILE A 436 -11.54 16.95 -16.06
N ASN A 437 -12.31 16.64 -17.09
CA ASN A 437 -11.77 16.39 -18.43
C ASN A 437 -11.82 17.66 -19.30
N ALA A 438 -11.10 17.64 -20.41
CA ALA A 438 -10.97 18.78 -21.32
C ALA A 438 -12.30 19.25 -21.92
N TYR A 439 -13.30 18.37 -22.07
CA TYR A 439 -14.63 18.71 -22.58
C TYR A 439 -15.43 19.48 -21.53
N ASP A 440 -15.49 18.98 -20.30
CA ASP A 440 -16.18 19.62 -19.18
C ASP A 440 -15.50 20.96 -18.82
N GLY A 441 -14.19 21.06 -19.03
CA GLY A 441 -13.40 22.27 -18.83
C GLY A 441 -13.39 23.25 -20.02
N ALA A 442 -14.08 22.97 -21.12
CA ALA A 442 -14.01 23.78 -22.34
C ALA A 442 -14.49 25.23 -22.16
N GLY A 443 -15.38 25.47 -21.18
CA GLY A 443 -15.93 26.80 -20.87
C GLY A 443 -15.16 27.62 -19.82
N LEU A 444 -14.05 27.12 -19.28
CA LEU A 444 -13.34 27.77 -18.16
C LEU A 444 -12.50 28.98 -18.59
N GLY A 445 -12.37 29.24 -19.88
CA GLY A 445 -11.63 30.39 -20.41
C GLY A 445 -11.62 30.41 -21.93
N PRO A 446 -11.07 31.48 -22.55
CA PRO A 446 -11.03 31.64 -24.00
C PRO A 446 -10.24 30.53 -24.71
N ASN A 447 -9.32 29.89 -24.00
CA ASN A 447 -8.48 28.81 -24.52
C ASN A 447 -9.00 27.42 -24.12
N GLY A 448 -10.13 27.33 -23.40
CA GLY A 448 -10.65 26.09 -22.83
C GLY A 448 -9.78 25.54 -21.71
N PHE A 449 -9.73 24.21 -21.57
CA PHE A 449 -9.03 23.56 -20.45
C PHE A 449 -7.51 23.54 -20.63
N THR A 450 -6.83 24.26 -19.74
CA THR A 450 -5.37 24.48 -19.71
C THR A 450 -4.86 24.57 -18.28
N TYR A 451 -3.54 24.51 -18.06
CA TYR A 451 -2.94 24.68 -16.72
C TYR A 451 -3.38 25.97 -16.02
N ALA A 452 -3.49 27.08 -16.76
CA ALA A 452 -3.92 28.37 -16.21
C ALA A 452 -5.40 28.38 -15.79
N THR A 453 -6.24 27.54 -16.39
CA THR A 453 -7.68 27.45 -16.08
C THR A 453 -8.02 26.36 -15.07
N VAL A 454 -7.11 25.43 -14.78
CA VAL A 454 -7.30 24.39 -13.74
C VAL A 454 -7.69 25.03 -12.39
N PRO A 455 -7.00 26.07 -11.89
CA PRO A 455 -7.39 26.79 -10.67
C PRO A 455 -8.80 27.37 -10.66
N LEU A 456 -9.41 27.63 -11.82
CA LEU A 456 -10.73 28.27 -11.93
C LEU A 456 -11.88 27.29 -11.69
N VAL A 457 -11.60 25.99 -11.67
CA VAL A 457 -12.61 24.96 -11.43
C VAL A 457 -13.08 25.07 -9.98
N ASN A 458 -14.39 25.22 -9.78
CA ASN A 458 -14.97 25.09 -8.44
C ASN A 458 -15.01 23.60 -8.05
N PRO A 459 -14.20 23.15 -7.08
CA PRO A 459 -14.11 21.74 -6.70
C PRO A 459 -15.45 21.22 -6.20
N LEU A 460 -16.22 22.03 -5.46
CA LEU A 460 -17.52 21.62 -4.94
C LEU A 460 -18.49 21.31 -6.08
N ASN A 461 -18.45 22.01 -7.21
CA ASN A 461 -19.33 21.66 -8.33
C ASN A 461 -18.93 20.33 -9.00
N GLN A 462 -17.65 19.95 -8.93
CA GLN A 462 -17.13 18.73 -9.55
C GLN A 462 -17.24 17.48 -8.67
N ILE A 463 -17.36 17.62 -7.35
CA ILE A 463 -17.54 16.48 -6.44
C ILE A 463 -19.01 16.01 -6.51
N GLY A 464 -19.39 15.38 -7.61
CA GLY A 464 -20.77 14.87 -7.83
C GLY A 464 -20.94 13.40 -7.45
N LYS A 465 -19.86 12.62 -7.52
CA LYS A 465 -19.83 11.18 -7.24
C LYS A 465 -18.60 10.88 -6.39
N VAL A 466 -18.74 10.02 -5.39
CA VAL A 466 -17.65 9.59 -4.52
C VAL A 466 -17.62 8.06 -4.52
N GLY A 467 -16.44 7.50 -4.81
CA GLY A 467 -16.18 6.10 -4.53
C GLY A 467 -16.00 5.93 -3.02
N VAL A 468 -16.80 5.06 -2.40
CA VAL A 468 -16.67 4.73 -0.98
C VAL A 468 -16.10 3.34 -0.86
N ASP A 469 -14.83 3.28 -0.47
CA ASP A 469 -14.20 2.04 -0.04
C ASP A 469 -14.36 1.89 1.46
N SER A 470 -15.08 0.84 1.86
CA SER A 470 -15.42 0.65 3.25
C SER A 470 -15.44 -0.82 3.64
N VAL A 471 -15.16 -1.07 4.91
CA VAL A 471 -15.36 -2.38 5.52
C VAL A 471 -16.85 -2.69 5.55
N ASN A 472 -17.23 -3.91 5.14
CA ASN A 472 -18.62 -4.34 5.24
C ASN A 472 -18.95 -4.71 6.70
N PRO A 473 -19.83 -3.97 7.40
CA PRO A 473 -20.19 -4.26 8.79
C PRO A 473 -20.82 -5.64 8.99
N ASP A 474 -21.45 -6.21 7.94
CA ASP A 474 -22.14 -7.50 7.99
C ASP A 474 -21.21 -8.70 7.72
N SER A 475 -19.97 -8.44 7.27
CA SER A 475 -19.02 -9.48 6.87
C SER A 475 -17.67 -9.34 7.57
N ILE A 476 -17.68 -9.21 8.89
CA ILE A 476 -16.50 -8.95 9.73
C ILE A 476 -15.78 -10.22 10.22
N ASN A 477 -15.69 -11.28 9.41
CA ASN A 477 -15.02 -12.52 9.82
C ASN A 477 -13.49 -12.46 9.64
N TYR A 478 -12.75 -13.15 10.50
CA TYR A 478 -11.31 -13.34 10.31
C TYR A 478 -11.03 -14.37 9.20
N PRO A 479 -10.15 -14.07 8.23
CA PRO A 479 -9.66 -15.05 7.28
C PRO A 479 -9.06 -16.25 8.01
N ARG A 480 -9.42 -17.46 7.56
CA ARG A 480 -8.97 -18.70 8.21
C ARG A 480 -8.53 -19.75 7.23
N THR A 481 -7.54 -20.53 7.64
CA THR A 481 -6.97 -21.63 6.88
C THR A 481 -6.98 -22.90 7.73
N VAL A 482 -7.35 -24.02 7.11
CA VAL A 482 -7.12 -25.35 7.66
C VAL A 482 -5.96 -25.95 6.91
N THR A 483 -4.89 -26.32 7.62
CA THR A 483 -3.74 -27.02 7.02
C THR A 483 -3.70 -28.44 7.56
N THR A 484 -3.54 -29.41 6.65
CA THR A 484 -3.46 -30.84 6.96
C THR A 484 -2.20 -31.42 6.35
N SER A 485 -1.55 -32.35 7.03
CA SER A 485 -0.46 -33.14 6.46
C SER A 485 -0.57 -34.59 6.87
N LEU A 486 -0.12 -35.49 5.99
CA LEU A 486 0.03 -36.91 6.26
C LEU A 486 1.28 -37.39 5.53
N SER A 487 2.21 -38.01 6.24
CA SER A 487 3.38 -38.66 5.65
C SER A 487 3.62 -40.04 6.22
N VAL A 488 4.21 -40.89 5.39
CA VAL A 488 4.73 -42.20 5.77
C VAL A 488 6.19 -42.26 5.37
N ALA A 489 7.04 -42.49 6.36
CA ALA A 489 8.48 -42.67 6.17
C ALA A 489 8.85 -44.11 6.47
N LYS A 490 9.60 -44.74 5.57
CA LYS A 490 10.10 -46.11 5.72
C LYS A 490 11.62 -46.14 5.58
N ARG A 491 12.30 -46.75 6.54
CA ARG A 491 13.71 -47.10 6.41
C ARG A 491 13.85 -48.20 5.38
N ILE A 492 14.72 -47.99 4.40
CA ILE A 492 15.06 -48.94 3.34
C ILE A 492 16.55 -49.32 3.46
N PRO A 493 17.05 -50.31 2.69
CA PRO A 493 18.46 -50.71 2.75
C PRO A 493 19.45 -49.57 2.53
N PHE A 494 20.71 -49.81 2.91
CA PHE A 494 21.83 -48.86 2.75
C PHE A 494 21.67 -47.56 3.56
N GLN A 495 21.02 -47.64 4.73
CA GLN A 495 20.79 -46.49 5.62
C GLN A 495 19.99 -45.35 4.96
N GLN A 496 19.13 -45.69 4.00
CA GLN A 496 18.27 -44.72 3.34
C GLN A 496 16.85 -44.69 3.95
N VAL A 497 16.13 -43.60 3.71
CA VAL A 497 14.72 -43.42 4.09
C VAL A 497 13.93 -43.01 2.86
N PHE A 498 12.85 -43.73 2.59
CA PHE A 498 11.85 -43.34 1.59
C PHE A 498 10.65 -42.72 2.31
N GLU A 499 10.26 -41.51 1.93
CA GLU A 499 9.12 -40.80 2.50
C GLU A 499 8.16 -40.33 1.41
N VAL A 500 6.87 -40.55 1.64
CA VAL A 500 5.78 -40.00 0.83
C VAL A 500 4.90 -39.18 1.73
N GLY A 501 4.62 -37.94 1.32
CA GLY A 501 3.79 -37.01 2.06
C GLY A 501 2.71 -36.36 1.19
N TYR A 502 1.58 -36.04 1.80
CA TYR A 502 0.52 -35.22 1.24
C TYR A 502 0.24 -34.04 2.17
N VAL A 503 0.08 -32.85 1.59
CA VAL A 503 -0.25 -31.61 2.29
C VAL A 503 -1.47 -30.98 1.63
N GLY A 504 -2.44 -30.58 2.46
CA GLY A 504 -3.66 -29.90 2.04
C GLY A 504 -3.83 -28.58 2.78
N THR A 505 -4.26 -27.53 2.07
CA THR A 505 -4.55 -26.21 2.64
C THR A 505 -5.90 -25.73 2.13
N PHE A 506 -6.81 -25.38 3.04
CA PHE A 506 -8.18 -24.99 2.72
C PHE A 506 -8.49 -23.60 3.31
N GLY A 507 -8.74 -22.62 2.45
CA GLY A 507 -9.09 -21.26 2.85
C GLY A 507 -10.60 -21.02 2.99
N ARG A 508 -11.01 -20.22 3.98
CA ARG A 508 -12.38 -19.75 4.21
C ARG A 508 -12.38 -18.31 4.71
N HIS A 509 -13.46 -17.57 4.40
CA HIS A 509 -13.62 -16.15 4.75
C HIS A 509 -12.43 -15.28 4.33
N LEU A 510 -11.85 -15.58 3.17
CA LEU A 510 -10.78 -14.76 2.62
C LEU A 510 -11.32 -13.35 2.32
N LEU A 511 -10.45 -12.37 2.52
CA LEU A 511 -10.77 -10.98 2.21
C LEU A 511 -11.11 -10.85 0.73
N ASN A 512 -12.18 -10.11 0.43
CA ASN A 512 -12.60 -9.79 -0.92
C ASN A 512 -13.08 -8.34 -0.95
N ARG A 513 -12.66 -7.58 -1.96
CA ARG A 513 -13.17 -6.25 -2.26
C ARG A 513 -14.18 -6.38 -3.38
N ARG A 514 -15.45 -6.05 -3.11
CA ARG A 514 -16.55 -6.15 -4.07
C ARG A 514 -17.07 -4.76 -4.40
N GLN A 515 -17.27 -4.49 -5.68
CA GLN A 515 -17.98 -3.31 -6.12
C GLN A 515 -19.48 -3.55 -5.93
N PHE A 516 -20.13 -2.75 -5.08
CA PHE A 516 -21.58 -2.87 -4.84
C PHE A 516 -22.43 -2.17 -5.92
N ASN A 517 -21.81 -1.32 -6.76
CA ASN A 517 -22.45 -0.67 -7.90
C ASN A 517 -22.59 -1.61 -9.11
N ILE A 518 -23.10 -2.83 -8.90
CA ILE A 518 -23.47 -3.73 -9.99
C ILE A 518 -24.91 -3.38 -10.36
N ILE A 519 -25.09 -2.68 -11.49
CA ILE A 519 -26.38 -2.65 -12.18
C ILE A 519 -26.53 -4.08 -12.77
N PRO A 520 -27.58 -4.85 -12.44
CA PRO A 520 -27.86 -6.11 -13.11
C PRO A 520 -28.03 -5.95 -14.62
#